data_AF-A0A523L898-F1
#
_entry.id   AF-A0A523L898-F1
#
_cell.length_a   1.000
_cell.length_b   1.000
_cell.length_c   1.000
_cell.angle_alpha   90.00
_cell.angle_beta   90.00
_cell.angle_gamma   90.00
#
_symmetry.space_group_name_H-M   'P 1'
#
loop_
_entity.id
_entity.type
_entity.pdbx_description
1 polymer ?
#
loop_
_entity_poly.entity_id
_entity_poly.type
_entity_poly.pdbx_seq_one_letter_code
_entity_poly.pdbx_strand_id
1 'polypeptide(L)'
;MASIPVQFSDTSLSDHLVSARLLSPTRSDQGQLLHSGIESLDRVFARVKPGDLIEWGIPPGLNGRLIPLQFLKRQIPTSVWIYHHHGLEIFASSWISHGVDLQRLFFMRSAQPVKELRPLFLEDTFKRIIIDSPKKFSKGDLAFVSQQARKYQQIVFLIRHYFLSPKQGNPYASLRLNTWQVERGEFSLQVIKGHGAGKFTMSAQQVYMNRE
;
A
#
# COMPACT_ATOMS: atom_id res chain seq x y z
N MET A 1 -17.64 -19.88 -29.34
CA MET A 1 -16.89 -18.62 -29.54
C MET A 1 -15.58 -18.73 -28.79
N ALA A 2 -14.47 -18.71 -29.52
CA ALA A 2 -13.14 -18.85 -28.94
C ALA A 2 -12.75 -17.57 -28.19
N SER A 3 -12.44 -17.70 -26.89
CA SER A 3 -11.88 -16.64 -26.06
C SER A 3 -10.43 -16.40 -26.46
N ILE A 4 -10.16 -15.22 -27.00
CA ILE A 4 -8.80 -14.75 -27.28
C ILE A 4 -8.04 -14.65 -25.95
N PRO A 5 -6.88 -15.30 -25.79
CA PRO A 5 -6.06 -15.11 -24.61
C PRO A 5 -5.43 -13.72 -24.71
N VAL A 6 -5.82 -12.80 -23.84
CA VAL A 6 -5.13 -11.51 -23.73
C VAL A 6 -3.76 -11.77 -23.10
N GLN A 7 -2.76 -11.99 -23.95
CA GLN A 7 -1.37 -11.78 -23.59
C GLN A 7 -1.21 -10.28 -23.29
N PHE A 8 -1.30 -9.91 -22.00
CA PHE A 8 -0.80 -8.62 -21.54
C PHE A 8 0.73 -8.67 -21.60
N SER A 9 1.24 -8.42 -22.81
CA SER A 9 2.65 -8.23 -23.11
C SER A 9 3.16 -6.95 -22.45
N ASP A 10 4.47 -6.88 -22.22
CA ASP A 10 5.25 -5.85 -21.51
C ASP A 10 4.92 -4.37 -21.76
N THR A 11 4.14 -4.04 -22.78
CA THR A 11 3.72 -2.68 -23.15
C THR A 11 3.00 -1.95 -22.02
N SER A 12 2.12 -2.61 -21.26
CA SER A 12 1.37 -1.91 -20.19
C SER A 12 2.27 -1.44 -19.04
N LEU A 13 3.30 -2.22 -18.67
CA LEU A 13 4.22 -1.84 -17.60
C LEU A 13 5.14 -0.71 -18.05
N SER A 14 5.68 -0.80 -19.27
CA SER A 14 6.53 0.24 -19.85
C SER A 14 5.81 1.59 -19.94
N ASP A 15 4.56 1.61 -20.41
CA ASP A 15 3.78 2.84 -20.52
C ASP A 15 3.52 3.48 -19.15
N HIS A 16 3.13 2.66 -18.16
CA HIS A 16 2.96 3.14 -16.78
C HIS A 16 4.25 3.71 -16.19
N LEU A 17 5.40 3.08 -16.44
CA LEU A 17 6.69 3.59 -15.98
C LEU A 17 7.06 4.91 -16.66
N VAL A 18 6.80 5.06 -17.96
CA VAL A 18 7.03 6.32 -18.69
C VAL A 18 6.15 7.42 -18.13
N SER A 19 4.84 7.19 -18.02
CA SER A 19 3.91 8.18 -17.44
C SER A 19 4.30 8.55 -16.01
N ALA A 20 4.66 7.58 -15.17
CA ALA A 20 5.06 7.81 -13.79
C ALA A 20 6.34 8.66 -13.69
N ARG A 21 7.33 8.43 -14.57
CA ARG A 21 8.56 9.24 -14.64
C ARG A 21 8.28 10.70 -15.01
N LEU A 22 7.30 10.96 -15.89
CA LEU A 22 6.90 12.32 -16.27
C LEU A 22 6.22 13.08 -15.13
N LEU A 23 5.57 12.38 -14.19
CA LEU A 23 4.87 12.98 -13.05
C LEU A 23 5.76 13.17 -11.81
N SER A 24 6.93 12.53 -11.78
CA SER A 24 7.85 12.60 -10.65
C SER A 24 8.52 13.97 -10.60
N PRO A 25 8.34 14.76 -9.52
CA PRO A 25 8.98 16.05 -9.40
C PRO A 25 10.51 15.91 -9.34
N THR A 26 11.22 16.87 -9.92
CA THR A 26 12.69 16.95 -9.91
C THR A 26 13.21 17.19 -8.49
N ARG A 27 13.51 16.10 -7.76
CA ARG A 27 14.35 15.97 -6.54
C ARG A 27 14.12 16.86 -5.32
N SER A 28 13.40 17.99 -5.37
CA SER A 28 13.30 18.95 -4.26
C SER A 28 12.07 18.78 -3.38
N ASP A 29 11.05 18.07 -3.84
CA ASP A 29 9.79 17.89 -3.10
C ASP A 29 9.75 16.51 -2.45
N GLN A 30 10.68 16.25 -1.52
CA GLN A 30 10.53 15.15 -0.57
C GLN A 30 9.48 15.55 0.47
N GLY A 31 8.23 15.76 0.00
CA GLY A 31 7.07 15.79 0.87
C GLY A 31 7.05 14.55 1.75
N GLN A 32 6.42 14.66 2.91
CA GLN A 32 6.35 13.59 3.89
C GLN A 32 5.79 12.32 3.21
N LEU A 33 6.63 11.30 2.99
CA LEU A 33 6.24 10.09 2.25
C LEU A 33 5.06 9.35 2.90
N LEU A 34 4.78 9.63 4.16
CA LEU A 34 3.63 9.12 4.91
C LEU A 34 3.07 10.24 5.79
N HIS A 35 1.90 10.72 5.40
CA HIS A 35 1.04 11.53 6.22
C HIS A 35 -0.40 11.15 5.90
N SER A 36 -1.19 10.83 6.92
CA SER A 36 -2.57 10.39 6.78
C SER A 36 -3.59 11.48 7.08
N GLY A 37 -3.15 12.57 7.72
CA GLY A 37 -4.05 13.59 8.28
C GLY A 37 -4.77 13.15 9.56
N ILE A 38 -4.50 11.94 10.06
CA ILE A 38 -5.06 11.40 11.31
C ILE A 38 -3.92 11.26 12.31
N GLU A 39 -3.90 12.09 13.35
CA GLU A 39 -2.79 12.17 14.31
C GLU A 39 -2.43 10.81 14.94
N SER A 40 -3.44 10.02 15.33
CA SER A 40 -3.21 8.70 15.94
C SER A 40 -2.55 7.72 14.98
N LEU A 41 -2.92 7.78 13.69
CA LEU A 41 -2.32 6.97 12.64
C LEU A 41 -0.90 7.46 12.32
N ASP A 42 -0.70 8.78 12.18
CA ASP A 42 0.61 9.37 11.94
C ASP A 42 1.60 9.05 13.05
N ARG A 43 1.15 9.00 14.31
CA ARG A 43 1.98 8.61 15.46
C ARG A 43 2.49 7.16 15.35
N VAL A 44 1.66 6.23 14.88
CA VAL A 44 2.06 4.83 14.65
C VAL A 44 3.10 4.74 13.54
N PHE A 45 2.98 5.59 12.52
CA PHE A 45 3.87 5.61 11.36
C PHE A 45 5.06 6.58 11.50
N ALA A 46 5.18 7.33 12.60
CA ALA A 46 6.19 8.39 12.78
C ALA A 46 7.65 7.91 12.68
N ARG A 47 7.91 6.62 12.94
CA ARG A 47 9.26 6.02 12.82
C ARG A 47 9.50 5.31 11.50
N VAL A 48 8.50 5.22 10.63
CA VAL A 48 8.64 4.59 9.32
C VAL A 48 9.52 5.49 8.45
N LYS A 49 10.52 4.90 7.82
CA LYS A 49 11.49 5.61 6.98
C LYS A 49 11.40 5.16 5.53
N PRO A 50 11.83 5.99 4.56
CA PRO A 50 12.07 5.51 3.21
C PRO A 50 12.94 4.23 3.23
N GLY A 51 12.54 3.20 2.49
CA GLY A 51 13.18 1.89 2.50
C GLY A 51 12.52 0.85 3.41
N ASP A 52 11.54 1.24 4.22
CA ASP A 52 10.81 0.33 5.08
C ASP A 52 9.78 -0.50 4.32
N LEU A 53 9.63 -1.74 4.79
CA LEU A 53 8.55 -2.63 4.43
C LEU A 53 7.56 -2.71 5.60
N ILE A 54 6.29 -2.48 5.30
CA ILE A 54 5.19 -2.50 6.27
C ILE A 54 4.29 -3.68 5.91
N GLU A 55 4.05 -4.59 6.85
CA GLU A 55 3.10 -5.69 6.66
C GLU A 55 1.77 -5.33 7.35
N TRP A 56 0.65 -5.46 6.64
CA TRP A 56 -0.63 -4.97 7.13
C TRP A 56 -1.71 -6.03 6.98
N GLY A 57 -2.23 -6.55 8.10
CA GLY A 57 -3.35 -7.49 8.12
C GLY A 57 -4.69 -6.78 8.02
N ILE A 58 -5.40 -7.05 6.93
CA ILE A 58 -6.71 -6.45 6.60
C ILE A 58 -7.64 -7.55 6.09
N PRO A 59 -8.33 -8.27 6.99
CA PRO A 59 -9.33 -9.25 6.58
C PRO A 59 -10.42 -8.62 5.70
N PRO A 60 -10.91 -9.33 4.68
CA PRO A 60 -12.02 -8.86 3.85
C PRO A 60 -13.30 -8.67 4.68
N GLY A 61 -14.18 -7.77 4.24
CA GLY A 61 -15.48 -7.54 4.87
C GLY A 61 -15.46 -6.66 6.14
N LEU A 62 -14.28 -6.24 6.62
CA LEU A 62 -14.16 -5.43 7.85
C LEU A 62 -13.74 -3.97 7.59
N ASN A 63 -13.90 -3.47 6.37
CA ASN A 63 -13.59 -2.08 5.95
C ASN A 63 -12.19 -1.54 6.29
N GLY A 64 -11.26 -2.38 6.78
CA GLY A 64 -9.94 -1.94 7.25
C GLY A 64 -9.04 -1.34 6.16
N ARG A 65 -9.38 -1.50 4.87
CA ARG A 65 -8.69 -0.89 3.72
C ARG A 65 -8.89 0.62 3.65
N LEU A 66 -9.91 1.18 4.29
CA LEU A 66 -10.11 2.63 4.36
C LEU A 66 -8.98 3.33 5.12
N ILE A 67 -8.23 2.60 5.97
CA ILE A 67 -7.10 3.13 6.72
C ILE A 67 -5.86 3.37 5.84
N PRO A 68 -5.33 2.39 5.08
CA PRO A 68 -4.21 2.66 4.17
C PRO A 68 -4.56 3.70 3.08
N LEU A 69 -5.83 3.83 2.69
CA LEU A 69 -6.26 4.88 1.76
C LEU A 69 -6.03 6.31 2.30
N GLN A 70 -5.96 6.50 3.62
CA GLN A 70 -5.69 7.81 4.21
C GLN A 70 -4.31 8.34 3.80
N PHE A 71 -3.33 7.46 3.61
CA PHE A 71 -2.01 7.85 3.10
C PHE A 71 -2.03 8.22 1.62
N LEU A 72 -3.08 7.85 0.89
CA LEU A 72 -3.23 8.10 -0.55
C LEU A 72 -3.98 9.40 -0.87
N LYS A 73 -4.32 10.19 0.15
CA LYS A 73 -4.94 11.50 -0.01
C LYS A 73 -3.88 12.53 -0.44
N ARG A 74 -4.33 13.55 -1.20
CA ARG A 74 -3.64 14.78 -1.70
C ARG A 74 -2.10 14.84 -1.57
N GLN A 75 -1.42 15.26 -2.65
CA GLN A 75 0.04 15.50 -2.67
C GLN A 75 0.87 14.24 -2.38
N ILE A 76 0.36 13.08 -2.80
CA ILE A 76 1.13 11.85 -2.66
C ILE A 76 2.31 11.82 -3.62
N PRO A 77 3.41 11.16 -3.26
CA PRO A 77 4.43 10.82 -4.24
C PRO A 77 3.83 9.87 -5.29
N THR A 78 4.49 9.77 -6.44
CA THR A 78 4.17 8.77 -7.46
C THR A 78 4.11 7.39 -6.82
N SER A 79 2.92 6.79 -6.85
CA SER A 79 2.55 5.60 -6.10
C SER A 79 1.99 4.54 -7.03
N VAL A 80 2.17 3.28 -6.68
CA VAL A 80 1.55 2.16 -7.42
C VAL A 80 0.84 1.22 -6.46
N TRP A 81 -0.39 0.85 -6.83
CA TRP A 81 -1.20 -0.14 -6.16
C TRP A 81 -1.29 -1.39 -7.03
N ILE A 82 -0.61 -2.43 -6.59
CA ILE A 82 -0.59 -3.75 -7.20
C ILE A 82 -1.68 -4.59 -6.54
N TYR A 83 -2.64 -5.07 -7.33
CA TYR A 83 -3.79 -5.82 -6.84
C TYR A 83 -3.97 -7.15 -7.58
N HIS A 84 -4.70 -8.07 -6.95
CA HIS A 84 -5.08 -9.36 -7.54
C HIS A 84 -6.60 -9.57 -7.49
N HIS A 85 -7.15 -10.18 -8.53
CA HIS A 85 -8.59 -10.37 -8.71
C HIS A 85 -9.12 -11.54 -7.86
N HIS A 86 -9.29 -11.30 -6.56
CA HIS A 86 -10.12 -12.11 -5.68
C HIS A 86 -11.22 -11.23 -5.05
N GLY A 87 -12.09 -10.66 -5.88
CA GLY A 87 -13.31 -9.98 -5.43
C GLY A 87 -13.13 -8.54 -4.94
N LEU A 88 -11.94 -7.94 -5.09
CA LEU A 88 -11.69 -6.54 -4.81
C LEU A 88 -11.37 -5.83 -6.11
N GLU A 89 -12.40 -5.32 -6.77
CA GLU A 89 -12.23 -4.40 -7.88
C GLU A 89 -11.90 -3.02 -7.34
N ILE A 90 -10.91 -2.36 -7.94
CA ILE A 90 -10.63 -0.96 -7.64
C ILE A 90 -11.77 -0.14 -8.22
N PHE A 91 -12.59 0.40 -7.34
CA PHE A 91 -13.66 1.31 -7.73
C PHE A 91 -13.17 2.75 -7.59
N ALA A 92 -12.52 3.26 -8.64
CA ALA A 92 -11.88 4.57 -8.68
C ALA A 92 -12.79 5.71 -8.19
N SER A 93 -14.08 5.69 -8.55
CA SER A 93 -15.05 6.70 -8.12
C SER A 93 -15.23 6.75 -6.60
N SER A 94 -15.25 5.60 -5.92
CA SER A 94 -15.29 5.58 -4.45
C SER A 94 -14.00 6.13 -3.86
N TRP A 95 -12.84 5.84 -4.47
CA TRP A 95 -11.56 6.32 -3.95
C TRP A 95 -11.43 7.84 -4.09
N ILE A 96 -11.89 8.40 -5.23
CA ILE A 96 -12.02 9.86 -5.40
C ILE A 96 -12.93 10.46 -4.32
N SER A 97 -14.07 9.82 -4.02
CA SER A 97 -14.97 10.29 -2.96
C SER A 97 -14.31 10.31 -1.57
N HIS A 98 -13.32 9.43 -1.35
CA HIS A 98 -12.45 9.42 -0.17
C HIS A 98 -11.21 10.31 -0.31
N GLY A 99 -11.17 11.23 -1.28
CA GLY A 99 -10.11 12.22 -1.43
C GLY A 99 -8.77 11.66 -1.92
N VAL A 100 -8.76 10.44 -2.47
CA VAL A 100 -7.55 9.81 -3.02
C VAL A 100 -7.13 10.54 -4.29
N ASP A 101 -5.85 10.89 -4.37
CA ASP A 101 -5.26 11.50 -5.55
C ASP A 101 -4.96 10.43 -6.61
N LEU A 102 -5.88 10.26 -7.56
CA LEU A 102 -5.72 9.29 -8.64
C LEU A 102 -4.75 9.74 -9.74
N GLN A 103 -4.35 11.01 -9.80
CA GLN A 103 -3.43 11.48 -10.84
C GLN A 103 -2.02 10.91 -10.64
N ARG A 104 -1.65 10.63 -9.39
CA ARG A 104 -0.32 10.12 -9.00
C ARG A 104 -0.34 8.66 -8.55
N LEU A 105 -1.49 8.00 -8.66
CA LEU A 105 -1.69 6.61 -8.25
C LEU A 105 -1.92 5.71 -9.47
N PHE A 106 -1.00 4.78 -9.68
CA PHE A 106 -1.05 3.80 -10.76
C PHE A 106 -1.60 2.48 -10.26
N PHE A 107 -2.35 1.77 -11.09
CA PHE A 107 -2.94 0.48 -10.76
C PHE A 107 -2.37 -0.61 -11.64
N MET A 108 -1.85 -1.68 -11.04
CA MET A 108 -1.31 -2.82 -11.77
C MET A 108 -1.91 -4.11 -11.26
N ARG A 109 -2.49 -4.89 -12.17
CA ARG A 109 -3.03 -6.20 -11.83
C ARG A 109 -1.92 -7.22 -11.95
N SER A 110 -1.61 -7.93 -10.87
CA SER A 110 -0.61 -8.99 -10.90
C SER A 110 -0.83 -10.02 -9.80
N ALA A 111 -0.73 -11.28 -10.17
CA ALA A 111 -0.83 -12.39 -9.25
C ALA A 111 0.54 -12.77 -8.68
N GLN A 112 1.64 -12.43 -9.36
CA GLN A 112 3.01 -12.69 -8.93
C GLN A 112 3.87 -11.43 -9.07
N PRO A 113 3.67 -10.38 -8.24
CA PRO A 113 4.27 -9.05 -8.45
C PRO A 113 5.79 -9.06 -8.62
N VAL A 114 6.51 -9.85 -7.83
CA VAL A 114 7.99 -9.91 -7.92
C VAL A 114 8.46 -10.56 -9.22
N LYS A 115 7.68 -11.49 -9.79
CA LYS A 115 8.02 -12.18 -11.03
C LYS A 115 7.57 -11.39 -12.25
N GLU A 116 6.33 -10.91 -12.24
CA GLU A 116 5.64 -10.26 -13.36
C GLU A 116 6.00 -8.77 -13.48
N LEU A 117 6.24 -8.09 -12.35
CA LEU A 117 6.48 -6.65 -12.29
C LEU A 117 7.87 -6.34 -11.71
N ARG A 118 8.84 -7.24 -11.89
CA ARG A 118 10.20 -7.09 -11.36
C ARG A 118 10.83 -5.72 -11.65
N PRO A 119 10.73 -5.15 -12.88
CA PRO A 119 11.34 -3.85 -13.20
C PRO A 119 10.87 -2.71 -12.28
N LEU A 120 9.63 -2.76 -11.79
CA LEU A 120 9.06 -1.76 -10.88
C LEU A 120 9.87 -1.62 -9.58
N PHE A 121 10.40 -2.73 -9.08
CA PHE A 121 11.23 -2.76 -7.87
C PHE A 121 12.70 -2.42 -8.15
N LEU A 122 13.12 -2.36 -9.40
CA LEU A 122 14.52 -2.13 -9.78
C LEU A 122 14.82 -0.67 -10.11
N GLU A 123 13.85 0.21 -9.91
CA GLU A 123 13.93 1.64 -10.19
C GLU A 123 13.24 2.45 -9.09
N ASP A 124 13.52 3.75 -9.03
CA ASP A 124 13.01 4.64 -8.00
C ASP A 124 11.76 5.45 -8.42
N THR A 125 11.17 5.07 -9.56
CA THR A 125 10.00 5.69 -10.20
C THR A 125 8.80 5.82 -9.24
N PHE A 126 8.49 4.76 -8.48
CA PHE A 126 7.44 4.79 -7.47
C PHE A 126 8.07 4.88 -6.08
N LYS A 127 7.82 5.95 -5.34
CA LYS A 127 8.33 6.08 -3.96
C LYS A 127 7.46 5.32 -2.96
N ARG A 128 6.24 4.95 -3.36
CA ARG A 128 5.34 4.14 -2.57
C ARG A 128 4.78 2.99 -3.42
N ILE A 129 4.90 1.78 -2.90
CA ILE A 129 4.41 0.57 -3.56
C ILE A 129 3.45 -0.11 -2.59
N ILE A 130 2.22 -0.36 -3.02
CA ILE A 130 1.20 -1.06 -2.25
C ILE A 130 0.92 -2.37 -2.94
N ILE A 131 1.12 -3.48 -2.23
CA ILE A 131 0.89 -4.83 -2.71
C ILE A 131 -0.33 -5.37 -1.96
N ASP A 132 -1.51 -5.25 -2.56
CA ASP A 132 -2.77 -5.83 -2.08
C ASP A 132 -3.03 -7.17 -2.79
N SER A 133 -2.16 -8.15 -2.50
CA SER A 133 -2.24 -9.46 -3.12
C SER A 133 -2.45 -10.58 -2.08
N PRO A 134 -3.43 -11.47 -2.30
CA PRO A 134 -3.74 -12.59 -1.41
C PRO A 134 -2.71 -13.73 -1.50
N LYS A 135 -1.78 -13.72 -2.47
CA LYS A 135 -0.79 -14.81 -2.61
C LYS A 135 0.29 -14.75 -1.52
N LYS A 136 0.77 -15.94 -1.14
CA LYS A 136 1.91 -16.11 -0.24
C LYS A 136 3.18 -15.66 -0.98
N PHE A 137 3.90 -14.71 -0.38
CA PHE A 137 5.26 -14.35 -0.81
C PHE A 137 6.24 -15.37 -0.23
N SER A 138 7.18 -15.85 -1.03
CA SER A 138 8.28 -16.66 -0.51
C SER A 138 9.21 -15.81 0.36
N LYS A 139 10.07 -16.47 1.17
CA LYS A 139 11.12 -15.75 1.93
C LYS A 139 12.04 -14.96 0.99
N GLY A 140 12.36 -15.52 -0.18
CA GLY A 140 13.18 -14.87 -1.21
C GLY A 140 12.52 -13.62 -1.77
N ASP A 141 11.20 -13.67 -2.05
CA ASP A 141 10.46 -12.50 -2.52
C ASP A 141 10.46 -11.37 -1.50
N LEU A 142 10.23 -11.70 -0.21
CA LEU A 142 10.23 -10.70 0.86
C LEU A 142 11.62 -10.08 1.05
N ALA A 143 12.68 -10.89 0.95
CA ALA A 143 14.06 -10.41 1.03
C ALA A 143 14.38 -9.48 -0.15
N PHE A 144 14.01 -9.88 -1.37
CA PHE A 144 14.20 -9.08 -2.58
C PHE A 144 13.50 -7.73 -2.47
N VAL A 145 12.20 -7.73 -2.14
CA VAL A 145 11.42 -6.49 -2.01
C VAL A 145 11.99 -5.58 -0.92
N SER A 146 12.36 -6.13 0.24
CA SER A 146 12.96 -5.32 1.31
C SER A 146 14.32 -4.74 0.91
N GLN A 147 15.16 -5.49 0.20
CA GLN A 147 16.45 -5.02 -0.28
C GLN A 147 16.27 -3.89 -1.29
N GLN A 148 15.38 -4.06 -2.26
CA GLN A 148 15.12 -3.04 -3.27
C GLN A 148 14.49 -1.79 -2.67
N ALA A 149 13.53 -1.94 -1.76
CA ALA A 149 12.92 -0.82 -1.05
C ALA A 149 13.99 0.06 -0.39
N ARG A 150 14.93 -0.55 0.36
CA ARG A 150 16.05 0.17 0.99
C ARG A 150 16.96 0.84 -0.05
N LYS A 151 17.30 0.14 -1.13
CA LYS A 151 18.17 0.66 -2.19
C LYS A 151 17.60 1.92 -2.84
N TYR A 152 16.30 1.90 -3.17
CA TYR A 152 15.64 2.98 -3.89
C TYR A 152 14.83 3.93 -2.99
N GLN A 153 14.97 3.80 -1.67
CA GLN A 153 14.28 4.60 -0.66
C GLN A 153 12.75 4.60 -0.86
N GLN A 154 12.19 3.43 -1.20
CA GLN A 154 10.76 3.23 -1.41
C GLN A 154 10.10 2.73 -0.13
N ILE A 155 8.87 3.16 0.14
CA ILE A 155 8.05 2.57 1.20
C ILE A 155 7.13 1.53 0.57
N VAL A 156 7.20 0.29 1.09
CA VAL A 156 6.41 -0.82 0.58
C VAL A 156 5.37 -1.25 1.61
N PHE A 157 4.11 -1.22 1.22
CA PHE A 157 3.00 -1.81 1.96
C PHE A 157 2.68 -3.19 1.41
N LEU A 158 2.70 -4.21 2.27
CA LEU A 158 2.26 -5.56 1.95
C LEU A 158 0.96 -5.87 2.71
N ILE A 159 -0.16 -5.77 2.01
CA ILE A 159 -1.49 -6.02 2.58
C ILE A 159 -1.78 -7.52 2.53
N ARG A 160 -2.17 -8.08 3.69
CA ARG A 160 -2.57 -9.49 3.88
C ARG A 160 -4.07 -9.55 4.12
N HIS A 161 -4.77 -10.48 3.49
CA HIS A 161 -6.23 -10.63 3.61
C HIS A 161 -6.63 -11.41 4.88
N TYR A 162 -5.84 -11.30 5.94
CA TYR A 162 -6.02 -12.00 7.21
C TYR A 162 -5.33 -11.22 8.33
N PHE A 163 -5.69 -11.49 9.59
CA PHE A 163 -5.01 -10.90 10.73
C PHE A 163 -3.60 -11.47 10.90
N LEU A 164 -2.63 -10.59 11.04
CA LEU A 164 -1.26 -10.94 11.40
C LEU A 164 -1.19 -11.45 12.82
N SER A 165 -0.26 -12.38 13.07
CA SER A 165 0.04 -12.87 14.41
C SER A 165 1.44 -12.44 14.86
N PRO A 166 1.70 -12.39 16.18
CA PRO A 166 3.06 -12.20 16.70
C PRO A 166 4.00 -13.37 16.36
N LYS A 167 3.47 -14.60 16.28
CA LYS A 167 4.25 -15.84 16.13
C LYS A 167 4.80 -16.06 14.72
N GLN A 168 4.04 -15.64 13.69
CA GLN A 168 4.39 -15.84 12.28
C GLN A 168 4.32 -14.52 11.55
N GLY A 169 5.33 -14.20 10.74
CA GLY A 169 5.38 -12.90 10.07
C GLY A 169 6.54 -12.69 9.14
N ASN A 170 6.49 -11.57 8.43
CA ASN A 170 7.60 -11.09 7.62
C ASN A 170 8.73 -10.54 8.52
N PRO A 171 9.92 -11.18 8.58
CA PRO A 171 11.03 -10.71 9.41
C PRO A 171 11.57 -9.35 8.93
N TYR A 172 11.43 -9.06 7.64
CA TYR A 172 11.92 -7.84 7.00
C TYR A 172 11.02 -6.62 7.22
N ALA A 173 9.79 -6.82 7.70
CA ALA A 173 8.88 -5.71 7.95
C ALA A 173 9.33 -4.89 9.18
N SER A 174 9.45 -3.57 9.06
CA SER A 174 9.77 -2.68 10.20
C SER A 174 8.54 -2.46 11.08
N LEU A 175 7.35 -2.41 10.46
CA LEU A 175 6.05 -2.25 11.10
C LEU A 175 5.12 -3.37 10.63
N ARG A 176 4.41 -3.99 11.58
CA ARG A 176 3.37 -4.98 11.33
C ARG A 176 2.13 -4.59 12.12
N LEU A 177 0.98 -4.48 11.46
CA LEU A 177 -0.24 -4.10 12.15
C LEU A 177 -1.49 -4.74 11.53
N ASN A 178 -2.58 -4.76 12.30
CA ASN A 178 -3.89 -5.20 11.88
C ASN A 178 -4.86 -4.02 11.89
N THR A 179 -5.74 -3.92 10.90
CA THR A 179 -6.88 -2.99 10.93
C THR A 179 -8.19 -3.66 10.60
N TRP A 180 -9.23 -3.24 11.33
CA TRP A 180 -10.60 -3.66 11.11
C TRP A 180 -11.56 -2.64 11.71
N GLN A 181 -12.74 -2.55 11.14
CA GLN A 181 -13.87 -1.88 11.76
C GLN A 181 -14.46 -2.79 12.84
N VAL A 182 -14.67 -2.27 14.04
CA VAL A 182 -15.28 -3.02 15.15
C VAL A 182 -16.80 -2.88 15.07
N GLU A 183 -17.27 -1.63 15.04
CA GLU A 183 -18.68 -1.24 15.00
C GLU A 183 -18.86 -0.06 14.03
N ARG A 184 -20.10 0.38 13.76
CA ARG A 184 -20.39 1.47 12.81
C ARG A 184 -19.61 2.77 13.10
N GLY A 185 -19.17 2.98 14.33
CA GLY A 185 -18.51 4.20 14.77
C GLY A 185 -16.97 4.18 14.86
N GLU A 186 -16.30 3.02 14.80
CA GLU A 186 -14.86 2.95 15.13
C GLU A 186 -14.05 1.95 14.30
N PHE A 187 -12.82 2.35 13.99
CA PHE A 187 -11.78 1.46 13.47
C PHE A 187 -10.77 1.13 14.57
N SER A 188 -10.37 -0.13 14.62
CA SER A 188 -9.28 -0.61 15.45
C SER A 188 -8.01 -0.76 14.64
N LEU A 189 -6.90 -0.35 15.26
CA LEU A 189 -5.53 -0.54 14.77
C LEU A 189 -4.75 -1.29 15.85
N GLN A 190 -4.18 -2.44 15.52
CA GLN A 190 -3.38 -3.22 16.46
C GLN A 190 -1.96 -3.37 15.93
N VAL A 191 -0.98 -2.81 16.63
CA VAL A 191 0.43 -2.94 16.29
C VAL A 191 0.96 -4.27 16.81
N ILE A 192 1.37 -5.15 15.89
CA ILE A 192 1.91 -6.49 16.15
C ILE A 192 3.44 -6.44 16.28
N LYS A 193 4.09 -5.56 15.52
CA LYS A 193 5.55 -5.29 15.55
C LYS A 193 5.76 -3.82 15.19
N GLY A 194 6.62 -3.11 15.90
CA GLY A 194 6.94 -1.73 15.60
C GLY A 194 6.93 -0.87 16.86
N HIS A 195 6.94 0.46 16.68
CA HIS A 195 6.85 1.40 17.78
C HIS A 195 5.40 1.58 18.26
N GLY A 196 5.19 1.71 19.57
CA GLY A 196 3.85 1.82 20.14
C GLY A 196 3.05 0.51 20.04
N ALA A 197 3.59 -0.58 20.60
CA ALA A 197 2.86 -1.85 20.68
C ALA A 197 1.54 -1.67 21.43
N GLY A 198 0.45 -2.23 20.91
CA GLY A 198 -0.87 -2.11 21.51
C GLY A 198 -1.99 -1.97 20.50
N LYS A 199 -3.20 -1.77 21.03
CA LYS A 199 -4.41 -1.51 20.26
C LYS A 199 -4.81 -0.05 20.44
N PHE A 200 -5.13 0.61 19.35
CA PHE A 200 -5.62 1.98 19.29
C PHE A 200 -6.93 1.99 18.53
N THR A 201 -7.81 2.93 18.87
CA THR A 201 -9.06 3.17 18.15
C THR A 201 -9.03 4.54 17.49
N MET A 202 -9.77 4.66 16.40
CA MET A 202 -10.02 5.92 15.72
C MET A 202 -11.49 5.98 15.32
N SER A 203 -12.07 7.17 15.36
CA SER A 203 -13.48 7.31 15.01
C SER A 203 -13.67 7.15 13.50
N ALA A 204 -14.80 6.58 13.11
CA ALA A 204 -15.19 6.47 11.72
C ALA A 204 -15.23 7.84 11.04
N GLN A 205 -15.64 8.90 11.77
CA GLN A 205 -15.65 10.27 11.26
C GLN A 205 -14.26 10.72 10.80
N GLN A 206 -13.19 10.39 11.53
CA GLN A 206 -11.82 10.75 11.12
C GLN A 206 -11.39 10.06 9.82
N VAL A 207 -11.88 8.84 9.57
CA VAL A 207 -11.54 8.04 8.39
C VAL A 207 -12.38 8.45 7.17
N TYR A 208 -13.66 8.74 7.38
CA TYR A 208 -14.60 9.08 6.32
C TYR A 208 -14.58 10.56 5.93
N MET A 209 -14.27 11.48 6.85
CA MET A 209 -14.25 12.90 6.52
C MET A 209 -12.95 13.27 5.78
N ASN A 210 -13.11 13.84 4.59
CA ASN A 210 -12.07 14.63 3.96
C ASN A 210 -12.06 15.98 4.67
N ARG A 211 -11.09 16.24 5.53
CA ARG A 211 -10.89 17.60 6.03
C ARG A 211 -10.44 18.45 4.84
N GLU A 212 -11.19 19.51 4.57
CA GLU A 212 -10.98 20.46 3.46
C GLU A 212 -9.63 21.17 3.56
#